data_AF-A0A127ZHA9-F1
#
_entry.id   AF-A0A127ZHA9-F1
#
_cell.length_a   1.000
_cell.length_b   1.000
_cell.length_c   1.000
_cell.angle_alpha   90.00
_cell.angle_beta   90.00
_cell.angle_gamma   90.00
#
_symmetry.space_group_name_H-M   'P 1'
#
loop_
_entity.id
_entity.type
_entity.pdbx_description
1 polymer ?
#
loop_
_entity_poly.entity_id
_entity_poly.type
_entity_poly.pdbx_seq_one_letter_code
_entity_poly.pdbx_strand_id
1 'polypeptide(L)'
;MLQHGAEASSHRGTFSRPAAVVPDLGPSSSSGIDLDLYLGNSERQRELKRQRVEELKEAAQEYYGKDFESWPHASITRGRYALYISKVKKRALSAFQLYEKYLDLIKPFVPVEQRSKIWPLSKFKEWYNANPDNVEYMSTSKADAVDNQYRDIKQQVGIIEEALHKAKSL
;
A
#
# COMPACT_ATOMS: atom_id res chain seq x y z
N MET A 1 48.29 -42.81 23.88
CA MET A 1 47.81 -44.17 24.23
C MET A 1 46.52 -44.37 23.45
N LEU A 2 46.58 -44.96 22.24
CA LEU A 2 46.41 -46.40 21.95
C LEU A 2 45.01 -46.86 22.39
N GLN A 3 44.00 -46.87 21.52
CA GLN A 3 43.70 -47.73 20.35
C GLN A 3 42.81 -48.94 20.69
N HIS A 4 41.94 -49.24 19.72
CA HIS A 4 41.19 -50.48 19.44
C HIS A 4 39.85 -50.70 20.17
N GLY A 5 38.78 -51.13 19.49
CA GLY A 5 38.70 -51.57 18.09
C GLY A 5 37.32 -52.06 17.63
N ALA A 6 37.26 -52.25 16.30
CA ALA A 6 36.46 -53.17 15.47
C ALA A 6 34.93 -52.93 15.38
N GLU A 7 34.36 -52.47 14.26
CA GLU A 7 34.19 -53.11 12.93
C GLU A 7 33.41 -54.43 12.94
N ALA A 8 32.21 -54.44 12.32
CA ALA A 8 31.80 -55.47 11.35
C ALA A 8 30.53 -55.05 10.60
N SER A 9 30.64 -55.09 9.28
CA SER A 9 29.62 -54.82 8.26
C SER A 9 28.67 -56.00 8.01
N SER A 10 27.60 -55.68 7.25
CA SER A 10 26.87 -56.55 6.31
C SER A 10 25.68 -57.32 6.89
N HIS A 11 24.49 -57.13 6.30
CA HIS A 11 23.92 -58.08 5.34
C HIS A 11 22.62 -57.54 4.74
N ARG A 12 22.57 -57.53 3.41
CA ARG A 12 21.39 -57.33 2.56
C ARG A 12 20.63 -58.66 2.53
N GLY A 13 19.32 -58.66 2.79
CA GLY A 13 18.48 -59.86 2.76
C GLY A 13 17.01 -59.53 2.53
N THR A 14 16.44 -60.17 1.52
CA THR A 14 15.21 -59.87 0.80
C THR A 14 13.92 -60.40 1.44
N PHE A 15 12.84 -59.66 1.21
CA PHE A 15 11.44 -60.06 1.03
C PHE A 15 10.89 -61.30 1.77
N SER A 16 9.92 -61.04 2.66
CA SER A 16 8.74 -61.91 2.82
C SER A 16 7.52 -61.04 3.10
N ARG A 17 6.53 -61.18 2.21
CA ARG A 17 5.24 -60.46 2.19
C ARG A 17 4.24 -61.26 3.03
N PRO A 18 3.48 -60.64 3.94
CA PRO A 18 2.17 -61.14 4.31
C PRO A 18 1.05 -60.30 3.69
N ALA A 19 -0.12 -60.91 3.65
CA ALA A 19 -1.26 -60.60 2.82
C ALA A 19 -1.90 -59.21 3.04
N ALA A 20 -2.61 -58.79 1.99
CA ALA A 20 -3.43 -57.61 1.91
C ALA A 20 -4.40 -57.48 3.10
N VAL A 21 -4.39 -56.30 3.72
CA VAL A 21 -5.57 -55.73 4.36
C VAL A 21 -5.81 -54.42 3.62
N VAL A 22 -6.77 -54.47 2.71
CA VAL A 22 -7.35 -53.31 2.05
C VAL A 22 -8.18 -52.60 3.13
N PRO A 23 -7.88 -51.36 3.53
CA PRO A 23 -8.86 -50.61 4.32
C PRO A 23 -10.04 -50.29 3.40
N ASP A 24 -11.15 -50.90 3.76
CA ASP A 24 -12.51 -50.68 3.29
C ASP A 24 -12.78 -49.19 3.04
N LEU A 25 -12.90 -48.81 1.76
CA LEU A 25 -13.48 -47.54 1.35
C LEU A 25 -15.00 -47.66 1.44
N GLY A 26 -15.51 -47.67 2.68
CA GLY A 26 -16.91 -47.41 2.97
C GLY A 26 -17.22 -45.90 2.81
N PRO A 27 -18.40 -45.53 2.27
CA PRO A 27 -18.67 -44.17 1.85
C PRO A 27 -19.16 -43.28 3.01
N SER A 28 -18.83 -41.99 2.89
CA SER A 28 -19.51 -40.85 3.53
C SER A 28 -19.21 -40.57 5.00
N SER A 29 -18.37 -39.55 5.23
CA SER A 29 -18.65 -38.56 6.27
C SER A 29 -18.16 -37.18 5.85
N SER A 30 -19.10 -36.41 5.30
CA SER A 30 -19.27 -34.96 5.46
C SER A 30 -18.00 -34.10 5.61
N SER A 31 -17.39 -33.77 4.48
CA SER A 31 -16.75 -32.45 4.32
C SER A 31 -17.30 -31.80 3.05
N GLY A 32 -18.62 -31.69 2.99
CA GLY A 32 -19.29 -30.64 2.22
C GLY A 32 -18.92 -29.31 2.86
N ILE A 33 -17.67 -28.88 2.71
CA ILE A 33 -17.35 -27.47 2.81
C ILE A 33 -18.12 -26.86 1.66
N ASP A 34 -19.22 -26.24 2.06
CA ASP A 34 -20.21 -25.58 1.26
C ASP A 34 -19.51 -24.75 0.16
N LEU A 35 -19.40 -25.36 -1.02
CA LEU A 35 -18.75 -24.75 -2.18
C LEU A 35 -19.50 -23.47 -2.56
N ASP A 36 -20.79 -23.43 -2.28
CA ASP A 36 -21.65 -22.26 -2.44
C ASP A 36 -21.34 -21.16 -1.41
N LEU A 37 -20.98 -21.51 -0.17
CA LEU A 37 -20.49 -20.55 0.82
C LEU A 37 -19.11 -19.98 0.44
N TYR A 38 -18.22 -20.81 -0.11
CA TYR A 38 -16.88 -20.38 -0.56
C TYR A 38 -16.95 -19.56 -1.87
N LEU A 39 -17.75 -20.00 -2.84
CA LEU A 39 -18.04 -19.28 -4.08
C LEU A 39 -18.81 -17.98 -3.80
N GLY A 40 -19.83 -18.02 -2.94
CA GLY A 40 -20.59 -16.84 -2.51
C GLY A 40 -19.74 -15.83 -1.74
N ASN A 41 -18.76 -16.29 -0.94
CA ASN A 41 -17.74 -15.41 -0.39
C ASN A 41 -16.86 -14.81 -1.50
N SER A 42 -16.45 -15.60 -2.50
CA SER A 42 -15.62 -15.11 -3.62
C SER A 42 -16.36 -14.09 -4.51
N GLU A 43 -17.66 -14.29 -4.75
CA GLU A 43 -18.51 -13.37 -5.51
C GLU A 43 -18.78 -12.09 -4.73
N ARG A 44 -19.10 -12.20 -3.44
CA ARG A 44 -19.24 -11.03 -2.56
C ARG A 44 -17.95 -10.21 -2.51
N GLN A 45 -16.78 -10.84 -2.44
CA GLN A 45 -15.50 -10.13 -2.47
C GLN A 45 -15.24 -9.45 -3.83
N ARG A 46 -15.61 -10.09 -4.94
CA ARG A 46 -15.52 -9.47 -6.28
C ARG A 46 -16.44 -8.25 -6.38
N GLU A 47 -17.66 -8.36 -5.85
CA GLU A 47 -18.64 -7.27 -5.88
C GLU A 47 -18.20 -6.10 -5.00
N LEU A 48 -17.72 -6.36 -3.78
CA LEU A 48 -17.12 -5.33 -2.93
C LEU A 48 -15.93 -4.66 -3.63
N LYS A 49 -15.08 -5.43 -4.30
CA LYS A 49 -13.96 -4.86 -5.05
C LYS A 49 -14.44 -3.97 -6.19
N ARG A 50 -15.48 -4.36 -6.94
CA ARG A 50 -16.08 -3.53 -7.99
C ARG A 50 -16.63 -2.23 -7.42
N GLN A 51 -17.39 -2.30 -6.33
CA GLN A 51 -17.92 -1.12 -5.65
C GLN A 51 -16.80 -0.18 -5.20
N ARG A 52 -15.73 -0.69 -4.59
CA ARG A 52 -14.57 0.14 -4.21
C ARG A 52 -13.84 0.75 -5.40
N VAL A 53 -13.80 0.08 -6.56
CA VAL A 53 -13.24 0.64 -7.79
C VAL A 53 -14.12 1.78 -8.32
N GLU A 54 -15.44 1.64 -8.30
CA GLU A 54 -16.35 2.73 -8.68
C GLU A 54 -16.24 3.93 -7.72
N GLU A 55 -16.21 3.69 -6.41
CA GLU A 55 -15.96 4.75 -5.43
C GLU A 55 -14.60 5.45 -5.66
N LEU A 56 -13.56 4.69 -6.03
CA LEU A 56 -12.25 5.24 -6.38
C LEU A 56 -12.33 6.12 -7.63
N LYS A 57 -13.10 5.72 -8.65
CA LYS A 57 -13.29 6.51 -9.87
C LYS A 57 -13.97 7.83 -9.58
N GLU A 58 -15.04 7.82 -8.79
CA GLU A 58 -15.74 9.03 -8.36
C GLU A 58 -14.81 9.94 -7.55
N ALA A 59 -14.09 9.38 -6.57
CA ALA A 59 -13.16 10.14 -5.75
C ALA A 59 -11.99 10.71 -6.57
N ALA A 60 -11.48 9.98 -7.56
CA ALA A 60 -10.46 10.47 -8.49
C ALA A 60 -11.01 11.59 -9.39
N GLN A 61 -12.25 11.48 -9.85
CA GLN A 61 -12.91 12.51 -10.65
C GLN A 61 -13.10 13.79 -9.84
N GLU A 62 -13.50 13.69 -8.57
CA GLU A 62 -13.60 14.83 -7.66
C GLU A 62 -12.22 15.47 -7.44
N TYR A 63 -11.19 14.65 -7.18
CA TYR A 63 -9.81 15.11 -6.96
C TYR A 63 -9.25 15.92 -8.14
N TYR A 64 -9.45 15.43 -9.37
CA TYR A 64 -9.02 16.12 -10.60
C TYR A 64 -10.06 17.12 -11.13
N GLY A 65 -11.11 17.39 -10.36
CA GLY A 65 -12.21 18.25 -10.74
C GLY A 65 -11.84 19.75 -10.83
N LYS A 66 -12.87 20.60 -10.85
CA LYS A 66 -12.76 22.04 -11.12
C LYS A 66 -11.81 22.79 -10.17
N ASP A 67 -11.61 22.29 -8.95
CA ASP A 67 -10.78 22.92 -7.92
C ASP A 67 -9.35 22.38 -7.86
N PHE A 68 -8.92 21.61 -8.86
CA PHE A 68 -7.56 21.08 -8.94
C PHE A 68 -6.55 22.20 -9.23
N GLU A 69 -5.94 22.73 -8.17
CA GLU A 69 -4.94 23.80 -8.28
C GLU A 69 -3.57 23.25 -8.68
N SER A 70 -2.88 23.97 -9.57
CA SER A 70 -1.48 23.67 -9.90
C SER A 70 -0.55 23.90 -8.71
N TRP A 71 0.52 23.12 -8.65
CA TRP A 71 1.59 23.36 -7.68
C TRP A 71 2.21 24.75 -7.90
N PRO A 72 2.63 25.46 -6.83
CA PRO A 72 3.42 26.66 -6.98
C PRO A 72 4.67 26.40 -7.84
N HIS A 73 4.88 27.25 -8.86
CA HIS A 73 6.05 27.16 -9.73
C HIS A 73 7.32 27.73 -9.08
N ALA A 74 7.16 28.60 -8.09
CA ALA A 74 8.25 29.23 -7.36
C ALA A 74 8.47 28.56 -6.00
N SER A 75 9.69 28.72 -5.45
CA SER A 75 10.04 28.30 -4.11
C SER A 75 9.19 28.98 -3.03
N ILE A 76 8.97 28.25 -1.94
CA ILE A 76 8.38 28.76 -0.70
C ILE A 76 9.44 29.58 0.03
N THR A 77 9.48 30.89 -0.24
CA THR A 77 10.33 31.82 0.50
C THR A 77 9.54 32.49 1.63
N ARG A 78 10.23 33.11 2.59
CA ARG A 78 9.61 33.85 3.69
C ARG A 78 8.49 34.79 3.22
N GLY A 79 8.73 35.59 2.17
CA GLY A 79 7.77 36.57 1.67
C GLY A 79 6.62 35.97 0.86
N ARG A 80 6.69 34.69 0.48
CA ARG A 80 5.66 33.99 -0.32
C ARG A 80 5.00 32.84 0.44
N TYR A 81 5.40 32.61 1.67
CA TYR A 81 4.97 31.45 2.46
C TYR A 81 3.45 31.37 2.58
N ALA A 82 2.81 32.42 3.11
CA ALA A 82 1.36 32.46 3.33
C ALA A 82 0.56 32.32 2.01
N LEU A 83 1.14 32.74 0.89
CA LEU A 83 0.52 32.62 -0.43
C LEU A 83 0.51 31.17 -0.95
N TYR A 84 1.53 30.38 -0.64
CA TYR A 84 1.74 29.06 -1.24
C TYR A 84 1.41 27.89 -0.31
N ILE A 85 1.64 28.03 0.99
CA ILE A 85 1.56 26.89 1.91
C ILE A 85 0.14 26.30 1.99
N SER A 86 -0.90 27.14 1.99
CA SER A 86 -2.29 26.69 2.07
C SER A 86 -2.67 25.86 0.84
N LYS A 87 -2.23 26.28 -0.35
CA LYS A 87 -2.43 25.56 -1.62
C LYS A 87 -1.71 24.21 -1.62
N VAL A 88 -0.44 24.21 -1.21
CA VAL A 88 0.40 23.00 -1.10
C VAL A 88 -0.25 21.99 -0.15
N LYS A 89 -0.66 22.46 1.03
CA LYS A 89 -1.32 21.66 2.04
C LYS A 89 -2.63 21.06 1.56
N LYS A 90 -3.51 21.86 0.97
CA LYS A 90 -4.81 21.41 0.48
C LYS A 90 -4.64 20.25 -0.51
N ARG A 91 -3.81 20.44 -1.54
CA ARG A 91 -3.57 19.41 -2.57
C ARG A 91 -2.92 18.16 -1.99
N ALA A 92 -1.86 18.32 -1.21
CA ALA A 92 -1.17 17.19 -0.62
C ALA A 92 -2.08 16.40 0.33
N LEU A 93 -2.85 17.07 1.19
CA LEU A 93 -3.77 16.42 2.12
C LEU A 93 -4.77 15.53 1.39
N SER A 94 -5.40 16.06 0.35
CA SER A 94 -6.34 15.29 -0.47
C SER A 94 -5.68 14.07 -1.12
N ALA A 95 -4.47 14.22 -1.66
CA ALA A 95 -3.73 13.10 -2.25
C ALA A 95 -3.39 12.00 -1.23
N PHE A 96 -2.85 12.36 -0.06
CA PHE A 96 -2.52 11.38 0.98
C PHE A 96 -3.77 10.71 1.56
N GLN A 97 -4.89 11.41 1.70
CA GLN A 97 -6.16 10.83 2.14
C GLN A 97 -6.70 9.80 1.15
N LEU A 98 -6.67 10.11 -0.15
CA LEU A 98 -7.07 9.16 -1.20
C LEU A 98 -6.15 7.93 -1.22
N TYR A 99 -4.84 8.16 -1.12
CA TYR A 99 -3.86 7.08 -1.09
C TYR A 99 -4.09 6.12 0.09
N GLU A 100 -4.37 6.65 1.28
CA GLU A 100 -4.65 5.82 2.45
C GLU A 100 -5.99 5.09 2.33
N LYS A 101 -7.06 5.79 1.90
CA LYS A 101 -8.42 5.23 1.79
C LYS A 101 -8.50 4.07 0.79
N TYR A 102 -7.78 4.18 -0.32
CA TYR A 102 -7.78 3.22 -1.43
C TYR A 102 -6.41 2.56 -1.63
N LEU A 103 -5.65 2.40 -0.54
CA LEU A 103 -4.29 1.87 -0.58
C LEU A 103 -4.21 0.51 -1.29
N ASP A 104 -5.18 -0.37 -1.06
CA ASP A 104 -5.26 -1.70 -1.67
C ASP A 104 -5.41 -1.65 -3.20
N LEU A 105 -6.07 -0.61 -3.74
CA LEU A 105 -6.29 -0.41 -5.16
C LEU A 105 -5.17 0.39 -5.82
N ILE A 106 -4.57 1.36 -5.12
CA ILE A 106 -3.56 2.28 -5.69
C ILE A 106 -2.14 1.69 -5.57
N LYS A 107 -1.78 1.06 -4.44
CA LYS A 107 -0.43 0.54 -4.17
C LYS A 107 0.12 -0.40 -5.26
N PRO A 108 -0.68 -1.27 -5.91
CA PRO A 108 -0.19 -2.10 -7.02
C PRO A 108 0.43 -1.30 -8.17
N PHE A 109 -0.05 -0.07 -8.41
CA PHE A 109 0.44 0.82 -9.48
C PHE A 109 1.61 1.71 -9.07
N VAL A 110 1.97 1.73 -7.78
CA VAL A 110 3.17 2.42 -7.29
C VAL A 110 4.39 1.52 -7.51
N PRO A 111 5.44 1.99 -8.21
CA PRO A 111 6.70 1.25 -8.36
C PRO A 111 7.28 0.85 -7.01
N VAL A 112 7.77 -0.38 -6.89
CA VAL A 112 8.15 -0.98 -5.59
C VAL A 112 9.19 -0.14 -4.87
N GLU A 113 10.19 0.35 -5.59
CA GLU A 113 11.28 1.20 -5.13
C GLU A 113 10.85 2.61 -4.70
N GLN A 114 9.61 3.00 -5.00
CA GLN A 114 9.04 4.31 -4.66
C GLN A 114 8.05 4.23 -3.49
N ARG A 115 7.53 3.04 -3.16
CA ARG A 115 6.54 2.86 -2.09
C ARG A 115 7.03 3.36 -0.73
N SER A 116 8.31 3.15 -0.42
CA SER A 116 8.91 3.61 0.85
C SER A 116 9.18 5.11 0.89
N LYS A 117 9.11 5.81 -0.26
CA LYS A 117 9.29 7.26 -0.33
C LYS A 117 8.02 8.02 0.05
N ILE A 118 6.85 7.41 -0.14
CA ILE A 118 5.57 8.00 0.22
C ILE A 118 5.42 7.95 1.74
N TRP A 119 5.26 9.11 2.37
CA TRP A 119 4.99 9.19 3.80
C TRP A 119 3.64 8.56 4.14
N PRO A 120 3.49 7.95 5.34
CA PRO A 120 2.17 7.66 5.86
C PRO A 120 1.40 8.96 6.12
N LEU A 121 0.07 8.93 6.02
CA LEU A 121 -0.77 10.13 6.22
C LEU A 121 -0.54 10.78 7.58
N SER A 122 -0.25 10.00 8.63
CA SER A 122 0.09 10.51 9.96
C SER A 122 1.30 11.45 9.94
N LYS A 123 2.40 11.03 9.32
CA LYS A 123 3.61 11.85 9.15
C LYS A 123 3.35 13.11 8.32
N PHE A 124 2.54 13.01 7.27
CA PHE A 124 2.12 14.19 6.52
C PHE A 124 1.29 15.16 7.39
N LYS A 125 0.37 14.66 8.22
CA LYS A 125 -0.43 15.48 9.14
C LYS A 125 0.43 16.18 10.19
N GLU A 126 1.48 15.53 10.70
CA GLU A 126 2.47 16.18 11.57
C GLU A 126 3.12 17.37 10.88
N TRP A 127 3.60 17.19 9.63
CA TRP A 127 4.14 18.29 8.83
C TRP A 127 3.10 19.38 8.55
N TYR A 128 1.88 19.01 8.22
CA TYR A 128 0.78 19.94 7.97
C TYR A 128 0.53 20.84 9.18
N ASN A 129 0.48 20.25 10.38
CA ASN A 129 0.19 20.97 11.63
C ASN A 129 1.37 21.83 12.10
N ALA A 130 2.61 21.40 11.85
CA ALA A 130 3.81 22.14 12.22
C ALA A 130 4.02 23.45 11.42
N ASN A 131 3.31 23.60 10.29
CA ASN A 131 3.52 24.64 9.29
C ASN A 131 2.26 25.50 9.08
N PRO A 132 1.81 26.30 10.06
CA PRO A 132 0.52 27.02 10.01
C PRO A 132 0.43 27.99 8.83
N ASP A 133 -0.77 28.21 8.29
CA ASP A 133 -0.96 28.96 7.03
C ASP A 133 -0.59 30.44 7.13
N ASN A 134 -0.87 31.04 8.29
CA ASN A 134 -0.56 32.42 8.60
C ASN A 134 0.50 32.46 9.69
N VAL A 135 1.68 32.99 9.36
CA VAL A 135 2.76 33.14 10.32
C VAL A 135 3.16 34.60 10.32
N GLU A 136 2.93 35.27 11.46
CA GLU A 136 3.26 36.70 11.63
C GLU A 136 4.77 36.93 11.44
N TYR A 137 5.59 35.99 11.94
CA TYR A 137 7.03 36.00 11.78
C TYR A 137 7.55 34.62 11.36
N MET A 138 8.24 34.59 10.22
CA MET A 138 8.95 33.41 9.73
C MET A 138 10.42 33.73 9.51
N SER A 139 11.33 32.93 10.07
CA SER A 139 12.74 33.05 9.72
C SER A 139 13.01 32.53 8.31
N THR A 140 14.04 33.03 7.65
CA THR A 140 14.50 32.51 6.35
C THR A 140 14.83 31.03 6.44
N SER A 141 15.55 30.61 7.49
CA SER A 141 15.91 29.20 7.71
C SER A 141 14.70 28.27 7.81
N LYS A 142 13.62 28.71 8.47
CA LYS A 142 12.38 27.93 8.56
C LYS A 142 11.69 27.85 7.20
N ALA A 143 11.63 28.96 6.45
CA ALA A 143 11.07 28.96 5.10
C ALA A 143 11.84 28.00 4.17
N ASP A 144 13.18 28.01 4.21
CA ASP A 144 14.02 27.13 3.39
C ASP A 144 13.81 25.65 3.75
N ALA A 145 13.68 25.34 5.05
CA ALA A 145 13.35 23.98 5.50
C ALA A 145 12.00 23.52 4.96
N VAL A 146 10.99 24.40 4.98
CA VAL A 146 9.67 24.10 4.42
C VAL A 146 9.72 23.95 2.90
N ASP A 147 10.48 24.76 2.18
CA ASP A 147 10.63 24.62 0.72
C ASP A 147 11.23 23.26 0.34
N ASN A 148 12.25 22.81 1.08
CA ASN A 148 12.86 21.50 0.86
C ASN A 148 11.87 20.36 1.10
N GLN A 149 11.11 20.43 2.20
CA GLN A 149 10.06 19.43 2.49
C GLN A 149 8.92 19.47 1.47
N TYR A 150 8.54 20.67 1.01
CA TYR A 150 7.56 20.85 -0.06
C TYR A 150 7.99 20.13 -1.35
N ARG A 151 9.26 20.22 -1.75
CA ARG A 151 9.77 19.53 -2.94
C ARG A 151 9.62 18.01 -2.82
N ASP A 152 9.90 17.45 -1.64
CA ASP A 152 9.72 16.02 -1.35
C ASP A 152 8.22 15.63 -1.39
N ILE A 153 7.36 16.39 -0.71
CA ILE A 153 5.90 16.18 -0.72
C ILE A 153 5.35 16.24 -2.15
N LYS A 154 5.78 17.21 -2.96
CA LYS A 154 5.36 17.33 -4.36
C LYS A 154 5.73 16.09 -5.17
N GLN A 155 6.92 15.54 -4.97
CA GLN A 155 7.33 14.29 -5.62
C GLN A 155 6.44 13.13 -5.16
N GLN A 156 6.21 12.97 -3.86
CA GLN A 156 5.35 11.92 -3.31
C GLN A 156 3.92 11.99 -3.85
N VAL A 157 3.33 13.19 -3.90
CA VAL A 157 2.00 13.39 -4.48
C VAL A 157 2.00 13.08 -5.97
N GLY A 158 3.06 13.42 -6.71
CA GLY A 158 3.19 13.00 -8.12
C GLY A 158 3.14 11.48 -8.30
N ILE A 159 3.80 10.73 -7.41
CA ILE A 159 3.76 9.26 -7.41
C ILE A 159 2.35 8.74 -7.13
N ILE A 160 1.68 9.31 -6.12
CA ILE A 160 0.29 8.97 -5.77
C ILE A 160 -0.65 9.26 -6.95
N GLU A 161 -0.53 10.44 -7.56
CA GLU A 161 -1.38 10.88 -8.68
C GLU A 161 -1.18 9.99 -9.92
N GLU A 162 0.06 9.60 -10.25
CA GLU A 162 0.32 8.69 -11.36
C GLU A 162 -0.31 7.30 -11.11
N ALA A 163 -0.15 6.78 -9.89
CA ALA A 163 -0.75 5.49 -9.51
C ALA A 163 -2.28 5.57 -9.47
N LEU A 164 -2.85 6.67 -8.98
CA LEU A 164 -4.29 6.94 -8.99
C LEU A 164 -4.85 7.00 -10.41
N HIS A 165 -4.13 7.66 -11.33
CA HIS A 165 -4.53 7.74 -12.74
C HIS A 165 -4.59 6.37 -13.41
N LYS A 166 -3.68 5.46 -13.07
CA LYS A 166 -3.70 4.07 -13.53
C LYS A 166 -4.83 3.28 -12.86
N ALA A 167 -4.98 3.41 -11.54
CA ALA A 167 -5.98 2.66 -10.77
C ALA A 167 -7.43 2.98 -11.16
N LYS A 168 -7.74 4.23 -11.52
CA LYS A 168 -9.11 4.60 -11.96
C LYS A 168 -9.51 4.02 -13.32
N SER A 169 -8.57 3.43 -14.07
CA SER A 169 -8.85 2.75 -15.34
C SER A 169 -9.17 1.25 -15.20
N LEU A 170 -9.20 0.72 -13.97
CA LEU A 170 -9.66 -0.63 -13.64
C LEU A 170 -11.16 -0.81 -13.92
#